data_AF-A0A1G6J7I3-F1
#
_entry.id   AF-A0A1G6J7I3-F1
#
_cell.length_a   1.000
_cell.length_b   1.000
_cell.length_c   1.000
_cell.angle_alpha   90.00
_cell.angle_beta   90.00
_cell.angle_gamma   90.00
#
_symmetry.space_group_name_H-M   'P 1'
#
loop_
_entity.id
_entity.type
_entity.pdbx_description
1 polymer ?
#
loop_
_entity_poly.entity_id
_entity_poly.type
_entity_poly.pdbx_seq_one_letter_code
_entity_poly.pdbx_strand_id
1 'polypeptide(L)'
;MAFLYYTTLSNILCMLYFADSIVRTLQNKPVNHNLKGAVTLAITVTMLIYWGILAPHNFDVHTVNQLLGTLCVHLFVPLMTIFDWILFDKKGQFSRWAPLSWLAIPWVYYIFAVIGASANLTFANGQHYPYFFIDSNLLGWGPVLLIVLALTLFFLIFGYLFYFIDTKWGAKGHK
;
A
#
# COMPACT_ATOMS: atom_id res chain seq x y z
N MET A 1 -1.08 -15.76 -11.98
CA MET A 1 0.11 -15.27 -11.24
C MET A 1 0.19 -13.75 -11.09
N ALA A 2 -0.30 -12.92 -12.03
CA ALA A 2 -0.27 -11.45 -11.89
C ALA A 2 -1.08 -10.88 -10.69
N PHE A 3 -2.02 -11.65 -10.15
CA PHE A 3 -2.80 -11.27 -8.97
C PHE A 3 -2.03 -11.34 -7.64
N LEU A 4 -0.83 -11.92 -7.64
CA LEU A 4 -0.03 -12.14 -6.43
C LEU A 4 0.95 -11.00 -6.13
N TYR A 5 0.98 -9.95 -6.96
CA TYR A 5 1.79 -8.76 -6.70
C TYR A 5 1.12 -7.86 -5.66
N TYR A 6 1.95 -7.22 -4.83
CA TYR A 6 1.48 -6.25 -3.82
C TYR A 6 0.61 -5.15 -4.43
N THR A 7 0.99 -4.63 -5.60
CA THR A 7 0.19 -3.63 -6.33
C THR A 7 -1.23 -4.14 -6.57
N THR A 8 -1.38 -5.37 -7.05
CA THR A 8 -2.70 -5.95 -7.34
C THR A 8 -3.49 -6.16 -6.06
N LEU A 9 -2.88 -6.75 -5.03
CA LEU A 9 -3.55 -7.01 -3.75
C LEU A 9 -3.96 -5.73 -3.02
N SER A 10 -3.11 -4.69 -3.02
CA SER A 10 -3.43 -3.39 -2.42
C SER A 10 -4.54 -2.65 -3.17
N ASN A 11 -4.57 -2.72 -4.51
CA ASN A 11 -5.67 -2.16 -5.31
C ASN A 11 -6.99 -2.93 -5.08
N ILE A 12 -6.95 -4.25 -4.97
CA ILE A 12 -8.12 -5.06 -4.60
C ILE A 12 -8.60 -4.70 -3.19
N LEU A 13 -7.69 -4.60 -2.21
CA LEU A 13 -8.02 -4.16 -0.85
C LEU A 13 -8.67 -2.77 -0.85
N CYS A 14 -8.14 -1.84 -1.65
CA CYS A 14 -8.70 -0.50 -1.82
C CYS A 14 -10.12 -0.56 -2.39
N MET A 15 -10.32 -1.33 -3.47
CA MET A 15 -11.63 -1.53 -4.08
C MET A 15 -12.64 -2.12 -3.08
N LEU A 16 -12.26 -3.16 -2.36
CA LEU A 16 -13.11 -3.81 -1.36
C LEU A 16 -13.47 -2.86 -0.21
N TYR A 17 -12.49 -2.06 0.26
CA TYR A 17 -12.73 -1.06 1.29
C TYR A 17 -13.77 -0.02 0.85
N PHE A 18 -13.64 0.52 -0.36
CA PHE A 18 -14.60 1.50 -0.87
C PHE A 18 -15.97 0.89 -1.15
N ALA A 19 -16.03 -0.35 -1.64
CA ALA A 19 -17.30 -1.07 -1.79
C ALA A 19 -18.02 -1.27 -0.44
N ASP A 20 -17.31 -1.72 0.59
CA ASP A 20 -17.85 -1.84 1.95
C ASP A 20 -18.26 -0.47 2.52
N SER A 21 -17.47 0.58 2.27
CA SER A 21 -17.77 1.94 2.71
C SER A 21 -19.07 2.45 2.09
N ILE A 22 -19.27 2.25 0.77
CA ILE A 22 -20.52 2.62 0.08
C ILE A 22 -21.71 1.87 0.70
N VAL A 23 -21.60 0.55 0.89
CA VAL A 23 -22.68 -0.26 1.49
C VAL A 23 -23.01 0.21 2.91
N ARG A 24 -22.00 0.50 3.74
CA ARG A 24 -22.21 1.01 5.10
C ARG A 24 -22.86 2.38 5.11
N THR A 25 -22.43 3.28 4.24
CA THR A 25 -23.01 4.62 4.11
C THR A 25 -24.48 4.53 3.67
N LEU A 26 -24.81 3.69 2.70
CA LEU A 26 -26.21 3.44 2.30
C LEU A 26 -27.07 2.84 3.43
N GLN A 27 -26.44 2.08 4.34
CA GLN A 27 -27.09 1.53 5.53
C GLN A 27 -27.06 2.46 6.75
N ASN A 28 -26.59 3.70 6.62
CA ASN A 28 -26.36 4.65 7.73
C ASN A 28 -25.48 4.07 8.87
N LYS A 29 -24.53 3.19 8.54
CA LYS A 29 -23.59 2.59 9.48
C LYS A 29 -22.25 3.33 9.46
N PRO A 30 -21.52 3.39 10.59
CA PRO A 30 -20.19 4.00 10.62
C PRO A 30 -19.19 3.20 9.77
N VAL A 31 -18.31 3.93 9.08
CA VAL A 31 -17.14 3.39 8.38
C VAL A 31 -15.95 3.29 9.32
N ASN A 32 -15.03 2.36 9.05
CA ASN A 32 -13.86 2.14 9.89
C ASN A 32 -12.68 3.03 9.44
N HIS A 33 -12.51 4.17 10.11
CA HIS A 33 -11.43 5.12 9.80
C HIS A 33 -10.02 4.53 9.98
N ASN A 34 -9.80 3.62 10.94
CA ASN A 34 -8.47 3.00 11.08
C ASN A 34 -8.18 2.06 9.91
N LEU A 35 -9.20 1.35 9.40
CA LEU A 35 -9.06 0.55 8.19
C LEU A 35 -8.82 1.43 6.96
N LYS A 36 -9.50 2.58 6.85
CA LYS A 36 -9.23 3.60 5.83
C LYS A 36 -7.76 3.97 5.81
N GLY A 37 -7.21 4.37 6.97
CA GLY A 37 -5.80 4.75 7.09
C GLY A 37 -4.85 3.63 6.65
N ALA A 38 -5.17 2.37 7.01
CA ALA A 38 -4.40 1.20 6.57
C ALA A 38 -4.40 1.04 5.05
N VAL A 39 -5.57 1.15 4.41
CA VAL A 39 -5.73 1.09 2.96
C VAL A 39 -5.01 2.24 2.27
N THR A 40 -5.15 3.46 2.79
CA THR A 40 -4.48 4.66 2.26
C THR A 40 -2.96 4.49 2.34
N LEU A 41 -2.41 3.98 3.45
CA LEU A 41 -0.97 3.70 3.55
C LEU A 41 -0.56 2.63 2.54
N ALA A 42 -1.28 1.51 2.45
CA ALA A 42 -0.95 0.41 1.53
C ALA A 42 -0.89 0.88 0.07
N ILE A 43 -1.88 1.67 -0.38
CA ILE A 43 -1.90 2.18 -1.75
C ILE A 43 -0.87 3.29 -1.99
N THR A 44 -0.56 4.09 -0.97
CA THR A 44 0.53 5.08 -1.02
C THR A 44 1.88 4.38 -1.20
N VAL A 45 2.11 3.30 -0.46
CA VAL A 45 3.32 2.48 -0.61
C VAL A 45 3.44 1.92 -2.02
N THR A 46 2.34 1.42 -2.60
CA THR A 46 2.31 0.98 -4.00
C THR A 46 2.79 2.06 -4.96
N MET A 47 2.31 3.30 -4.82
CA MET A 47 2.76 4.44 -5.63
C MET A 47 4.25 4.74 -5.41
N LEU A 48 4.69 4.87 -4.15
CA LEU A 48 6.05 5.26 -3.81
C LEU A 48 7.09 4.22 -4.25
N ILE A 49 6.81 2.93 -4.01
CA ILE A 49 7.71 1.84 -4.41
C ILE A 49 7.76 1.71 -5.92
N TYR A 50 6.62 1.87 -6.60
CA TYR A 50 6.61 1.82 -8.05
C TYR A 50 7.45 2.94 -8.67
N TRP A 51 7.14 4.20 -8.37
CA TRP A 51 7.84 5.33 -8.99
C TRP A 51 9.26 5.55 -8.46
N GLY A 52 9.54 5.18 -7.21
CA GLY A 52 10.85 5.37 -6.59
C GLY A 52 11.83 4.22 -6.82
N ILE A 53 11.35 2.99 -6.98
CA ILE A 53 12.21 1.79 -7.04
C ILE A 53 11.99 1.01 -8.34
N LEU A 54 10.74 0.67 -8.68
CA LEU A 54 10.47 -0.25 -9.80
C LEU A 54 10.61 0.43 -11.17
N ALA A 55 9.99 1.59 -11.38
CA ALA A 55 10.01 2.30 -12.65
C ALA A 55 11.43 2.74 -13.06
N PRO A 56 12.28 3.30 -12.18
CA PRO A 56 13.66 3.62 -12.56
C PRO A 56 14.49 2.39 -12.93
N HIS A 57 14.15 1.22 -12.38
CA HIS A 57 14.88 -0.01 -12.65
C HIS A 57 14.41 -0.71 -13.92
N ASN A 58 13.09 -0.82 -14.12
CA ASN A 58 12.48 -1.49 -15.28
C ASN A 58 11.13 -0.84 -15.62
N PHE A 59 11.16 0.25 -16.40
CA PHE A 59 9.95 0.86 -16.96
C PHE A 59 9.63 0.25 -18.33
N ASP A 60 8.82 -0.81 -18.32
CA ASP A 60 8.53 -1.60 -19.51
C ASP A 60 7.09 -1.37 -20.00
N VAL A 61 6.88 -0.24 -20.70
CA VAL A 61 5.57 0.18 -21.23
C VAL A 61 5.71 0.45 -22.72
N HIS A 62 5.01 -0.33 -23.55
CA HIS A 62 5.10 -0.25 -25.01
C HIS A 62 3.80 0.15 -25.70
N THR A 63 2.69 0.13 -24.98
CA THR A 63 1.36 0.45 -25.52
C THR A 63 0.65 1.48 -24.65
N VAL A 64 -0.25 2.25 -25.27
CA VAL A 64 -1.10 3.20 -24.54
C VAL A 64 -1.93 2.51 -23.46
N ASN A 65 -2.44 1.31 -23.73
CA ASN A 65 -3.21 0.54 -22.75
C ASN A 65 -2.37 0.15 -21.52
N GLN A 66 -1.12 -0.28 -21.73
CA GLN A 66 -0.20 -0.57 -20.62
C GLN A 66 0.15 0.71 -19.85
N LEU A 67 0.36 1.84 -20.53
CA LEU A 67 0.62 3.12 -19.87
C LEU A 67 -0.56 3.52 -18.98
N LEU A 68 -1.77 3.49 -19.52
CA LEU A 68 -2.99 3.81 -18.78
C LEU A 68 -3.17 2.86 -17.59
N GLY A 69 -2.99 1.55 -17.78
CA GLY A 69 -3.05 0.57 -16.70
C GLY A 69 -2.05 0.87 -15.58
N THR A 70 -0.80 1.17 -15.95
CA THR A 70 0.27 1.55 -15.03
C THR A 70 -0.09 2.81 -14.25
N LEU A 71 -0.52 3.89 -14.94
CA LEU A 71 -0.92 5.14 -14.30
C LEU A 71 -2.13 4.94 -13.38
N CYS A 72 -3.11 4.15 -13.78
CA CYS A 72 -4.28 3.86 -12.96
C CYS A 72 -3.91 3.27 -11.60
N VAL A 73 -3.15 2.18 -11.59
CA VAL A 73 -2.90 1.41 -10.36
C VAL A 73 -1.73 1.92 -9.51
N HIS A 74 -0.81 2.70 -10.12
CA HIS A 74 0.36 3.25 -9.44
C HIS A 74 0.35 4.77 -9.25
N LEU A 75 -0.65 5.49 -9.78
CA LEU A 75 -0.75 6.94 -9.63
C LEU A 75 -2.17 7.39 -9.29
N PHE A 76 -3.14 7.16 -10.18
CA PHE A 76 -4.48 7.71 -10.02
C PHE A 76 -5.23 7.14 -8.82
N VAL A 77 -5.32 5.81 -8.68
CA VAL A 77 -5.99 5.18 -7.52
C VAL A 77 -5.33 5.59 -6.18
N PRO A 78 -3.99 5.56 -6.04
CA PRO A 78 -3.33 6.09 -4.85
C PRO A 78 -3.67 7.55 -4.54
N LEU A 79 -3.53 8.46 -5.53
CA LEU A 79 -3.80 9.88 -5.33
C LEU A 79 -5.27 10.14 -4.98
N MET A 80 -6.20 9.49 -5.68
CA MET A 80 -7.62 9.58 -5.38
C MET A 80 -7.93 9.12 -3.97
N THR A 81 -7.30 8.04 -3.49
CA THR A 81 -7.51 7.54 -2.13
C THR A 81 -6.96 8.50 -1.07
N ILE A 82 -5.79 9.09 -1.32
CA ILE A 82 -5.19 10.11 -0.44
C ILE A 82 -6.07 11.37 -0.42
N PHE A 83 -6.50 11.86 -1.58
CA PHE A 83 -7.36 13.04 -1.67
C PHE A 83 -8.74 12.82 -1.08
N ASP A 84 -9.31 11.63 -1.24
CA ASP A 84 -10.58 11.27 -0.62
C ASP A 84 -10.50 11.40 0.91
N TRP A 85 -9.44 10.86 1.51
CA TRP A 85 -9.19 11.06 2.95
C TRP A 85 -8.96 12.53 3.30
N ILE A 86 -8.18 13.29 2.52
CA ILE A 86 -7.92 14.71 2.78
C ILE A 86 -9.19 15.56 2.72
N LEU A 87 -10.05 15.33 1.73
CA LEU A 87 -11.15 16.22 1.39
C LEU A 87 -12.48 15.84 2.06
N PHE A 88 -12.78 14.55 2.22
CA PHE A 88 -14.12 14.10 2.59
C PHE A 88 -14.20 13.48 3.99
N ASP A 89 -13.13 12.88 4.50
CA ASP A 89 -13.18 12.21 5.79
C ASP A 89 -13.20 13.20 6.97
N LYS A 90 -13.93 12.83 8.04
CA LYS A 90 -13.79 13.51 9.32
C LYS A 90 -12.37 13.28 9.85
N LYS A 91 -11.73 14.35 10.30
CA LYS A 91 -10.35 14.34 10.79
C LYS A 91 -10.30 14.03 12.29
N GLY A 92 -9.15 13.57 12.77
CA GLY A 92 -8.91 13.18 14.17
C GLY A 92 -9.53 11.84 14.55
N GLN A 93 -9.78 10.97 13.58
CA GLN A 93 -10.42 9.66 13.79
C GLN A 93 -9.41 8.52 13.92
N PHE A 94 -8.15 8.73 13.53
CA PHE A 94 -7.12 7.70 13.63
C PHE A 94 -6.65 7.50 15.08
N SER A 95 -6.51 6.25 15.49
CA SER A 95 -5.88 5.90 16.76
C SER A 95 -4.37 6.16 16.70
N ARG A 96 -3.76 6.59 17.81
CA ARG A 96 -2.30 6.80 17.92
C ARG A 96 -1.46 5.54 17.63
N TRP A 97 -2.07 4.37 17.79
CA TRP A 97 -1.44 3.07 17.52
C TRP A 97 -1.77 2.52 16.13
N ALA A 98 -2.65 3.18 15.39
CA ALA A 98 -3.07 2.73 14.06
C ALA A 98 -1.89 2.65 13.07
N PRO A 99 -0.95 3.61 13.01
CA PRO A 99 0.21 3.49 12.10
C PRO A 99 1.03 2.21 12.27
N LEU A 100 1.15 1.70 13.50
CA LEU A 100 1.84 0.43 13.76
C LEU A 100 1.03 -0.76 13.24
N SER A 101 -0.29 -0.77 13.43
CA SER A 101 -1.13 -1.87 12.95
C SER A 101 -1.25 -1.87 11.42
N TRP A 102 -1.14 -0.72 10.76
CA TRP A 102 -1.17 -0.62 9.30
C TRP A 102 0.01 -1.32 8.63
N LEU A 103 1.18 -1.38 9.31
CA LEU A 103 2.34 -2.12 8.84
C LEU A 103 2.08 -3.63 8.70
N ALA A 104 1.03 -4.15 9.33
CA ALA A 104 0.65 -5.56 9.15
C ALA A 104 0.43 -5.91 7.67
N ILE A 105 -0.12 -4.99 6.86
CA ILE A 105 -0.40 -5.25 5.44
C ILE A 105 0.89 -5.55 4.64
N PRO A 106 1.90 -4.65 4.60
CA PRO A 106 3.16 -4.95 3.91
C PRO A 106 3.92 -6.13 4.52
N TRP A 107 3.88 -6.31 5.85
CA TRP A 107 4.55 -7.44 6.49
C TRP A 107 3.93 -8.80 6.16
N VAL A 108 2.59 -8.90 6.15
CA VAL A 108 1.87 -10.11 5.73
C VAL A 108 2.22 -10.44 4.28
N TYR A 109 2.30 -9.43 3.41
CA TYR A 109 2.72 -9.65 2.03
C TYR A 109 4.18 -10.12 1.91
N TYR A 110 5.10 -9.50 2.65
CA TYR A 110 6.50 -9.90 2.64
C TYR A 110 6.67 -11.36 3.10
N ILE A 111 6.01 -11.75 4.20
CA ILE A 111 6.02 -13.12 4.70
C ILE A 111 5.42 -14.07 3.66
N PHE A 112 4.30 -13.70 3.03
CA PHE A 112 3.71 -14.46 1.94
C PHE A 112 4.70 -14.67 0.77
N ALA A 113 5.42 -13.62 0.36
CA ALA A 113 6.40 -13.72 -0.73
C ALA A 113 7.57 -14.64 -0.37
N VAL A 114 8.10 -14.55 0.86
CA VAL A 114 9.19 -15.41 1.36
C VAL A 114 8.74 -16.87 1.44
N ILE A 115 7.58 -17.15 2.03
CA ILE A 115 7.02 -18.50 2.11
C ILE A 115 6.76 -19.04 0.70
N GLY A 116 6.16 -18.24 -0.18
CA GLY A 116 5.92 -18.58 -1.57
C GLY A 116 7.22 -18.98 -2.29
N ALA A 117 8.27 -18.19 -2.15
CA ALA A 117 9.58 -18.50 -2.72
C ALA A 117 10.13 -19.84 -2.19
N SER A 118 10.06 -20.07 -0.87
CA SER A 118 10.50 -21.34 -0.26
C SER A 118 9.69 -22.57 -0.72
N ALA A 119 8.44 -22.35 -1.13
CA ALA A 119 7.55 -23.36 -1.68
C ALA A 119 7.63 -23.47 -3.22
N ASN A 120 8.64 -22.87 -3.85
CA ASN A 120 8.82 -22.83 -5.31
C ASN A 120 7.64 -22.20 -6.08
N LEU A 121 6.88 -21.31 -5.46
CA LEU A 121 5.88 -20.51 -6.16
C LEU A 121 6.57 -19.63 -7.21
N THR A 122 6.01 -19.53 -8.40
CA THR A 122 6.54 -18.71 -9.49
C THR A 122 5.60 -17.54 -9.78
N PHE A 123 6.14 -16.33 -9.79
CA PHE A 123 5.42 -15.11 -10.14
C PHE A 123 5.35 -14.92 -11.67
N ALA A 124 4.58 -13.93 -12.13
CA ALA A 124 4.34 -13.74 -13.57
C ALA A 124 5.62 -13.40 -14.37
N ASN A 125 6.67 -12.93 -13.68
CA ASN A 125 8.00 -12.66 -14.25
C ASN A 125 8.89 -13.92 -14.34
N GLY A 126 8.37 -15.09 -14.01
CA GLY A 126 9.12 -16.35 -13.98
C GLY A 126 10.03 -16.52 -12.76
N GLN A 127 10.07 -15.56 -11.84
CA GLN A 127 10.92 -15.61 -10.64
C GLN A 127 10.15 -16.13 -9.41
N HIS A 128 10.90 -16.61 -8.42
CA HIS A 128 10.32 -17.05 -7.14
C HIS A 128 10.00 -15.89 -6.19
N TYR A 129 10.59 -14.72 -6.44
CA TYR A 129 10.26 -13.48 -5.74
C TYR A 129 9.54 -12.50 -6.68
N PRO A 130 8.57 -11.73 -6.17
CA PRO A 130 7.87 -10.74 -6.98
C PRO A 130 8.75 -9.53 -7.31
N TYR A 131 9.73 -9.22 -6.46
CA TYR A 131 10.58 -8.03 -6.62
C TYR A 131 12.04 -8.35 -6.28
N PHE A 132 12.95 -7.80 -7.08
CA PHE A 132 14.39 -8.02 -6.94
C PHE A 132 14.95 -7.58 -5.58
N PHE A 133 14.39 -6.53 -4.98
CA PHE A 133 14.88 -5.95 -3.72
C PHE A 133 14.52 -6.77 -2.46
N ILE A 134 13.68 -7.80 -2.59
CA ILE A 134 13.42 -8.78 -1.53
C ILE A 134 13.88 -10.19 -1.93
N ASP A 135 14.56 -10.33 -3.06
CA ASP A 135 15.02 -11.63 -3.55
C ASP A 135 16.27 -12.08 -2.79
N SER A 136 16.08 -13.02 -1.86
CA SER A 136 17.17 -13.58 -1.06
C SER A 136 18.15 -14.42 -1.88
N ASN A 137 17.72 -14.96 -3.02
CA ASN A 137 18.58 -15.76 -3.90
C ASN A 137 19.51 -14.85 -4.71
N LEU A 138 19.05 -13.64 -5.04
CA LEU A 138 19.83 -12.61 -5.73
C LEU A 138 20.75 -11.82 -4.79
N LEU A 139 20.23 -11.39 -3.63
CA LEU A 139 20.93 -10.43 -2.75
C LEU A 139 21.49 -11.05 -1.47
N GLY A 140 21.05 -12.26 -1.11
CA GLY A 140 21.30 -12.86 0.20
C GLY A 140 20.43 -12.26 1.31
N TRP A 141 20.31 -12.98 2.43
CA TRP A 141 19.42 -12.60 3.53
C TRP A 141 19.84 -11.30 4.25
N GLY A 142 21.14 -11.06 4.43
CA GLY A 142 21.63 -9.86 5.13
C GLY A 142 21.15 -8.56 4.48
N PRO A 143 21.44 -8.32 3.19
CA PRO A 143 20.95 -7.16 2.46
C PRO A 143 19.42 -7.07 2.40
N VAL A 144 18.72 -8.18 2.15
CA VAL A 144 17.25 -8.20 2.12
C VAL A 144 16.65 -7.73 3.44
N LEU A 145 17.16 -8.21 4.58
CA LEU A 145 16.68 -7.80 5.90
C LEU A 145 16.90 -6.30 6.15
N LEU A 146 18.04 -5.74 5.74
CA LEU A 146 18.30 -4.31 5.85
C LEU A 146 17.32 -3.48 5.00
N ILE A 147 17.05 -3.91 3.76
CA ILE A 147 16.08 -3.25 2.88
C ILE A 147 14.68 -3.30 3.50
N VAL A 148 14.24 -4.47 3.98
CA VAL A 148 12.91 -4.64 4.59
C VAL A 148 12.75 -3.79 5.85
N LEU A 149 13.78 -3.69 6.69
CA LEU A 149 13.77 -2.82 7.87
C LEU A 149 13.72 -1.35 7.48
N ALA A 150 14.50 -0.93 6.49
CA ALA A 150 14.48 0.44 5.98
C ALA A 150 13.10 0.81 5.40
N LEU A 151 12.50 -0.07 4.60
CA LEU A 151 11.16 0.10 4.06
C LEU A 151 10.09 0.14 5.17
N THR A 152 10.21 -0.71 6.18
CA THR A 152 9.29 -0.71 7.33
C THR A 152 9.34 0.62 8.06
N LEU A 153 10.54 1.14 8.33
CA LEU A 153 10.71 2.45 8.97
C LEU A 153 10.15 3.57 8.09
N PHE A 154 10.42 3.53 6.79
CA PHE A 154 9.90 4.49 5.83
C PHE A 154 8.36 4.50 5.81
N PHE A 155 7.71 3.34 5.75
CA PHE A 155 6.25 3.23 5.80
C PHE A 155 5.69 3.69 7.15
N LEU A 156 6.41 3.43 8.24
CA LEU A 156 6.02 3.90 9.57
C LEU A 156 6.01 5.43 9.66
N ILE A 157 7.02 6.08 9.07
CA ILE A 157 7.10 7.54 8.97
C ILE A 157 5.88 8.09 8.23
N PHE A 158 5.51 7.50 7.08
CA PHE A 158 4.31 7.90 6.34
C PHE A 158 3.01 7.63 7.11
N GLY A 159 2.91 6.49 7.81
CA GLY A 159 1.77 6.20 8.67
C GLY A 159 1.59 7.25 9.77
N TYR A 160 2.66 7.62 10.45
CA TYR A 160 2.61 8.69 11.46
C TYR A 160 2.38 10.07 10.85
N LEU A 161 2.89 10.36 9.65
CA LEU A 161 2.58 11.58 8.92
C LEU A 161 1.07 11.71 8.69
N PHE A 162 0.41 10.65 8.22
CA PHE A 162 -1.04 10.63 8.07
C PHE A 162 -1.76 10.84 9.42
N TYR A 163 -1.35 10.13 10.47
CA TYR A 163 -1.88 10.31 11.82
C TYR A 163 -1.76 11.76 12.32
N PHE A 164 -0.61 12.41 12.14
CA PHE A 164 -0.40 13.78 12.61
C PHE A 164 -1.20 14.81 11.82
N ILE A 165 -1.30 14.64 10.50
CA ILE A 165 -2.16 15.49 9.66
C ILE A 165 -3.62 15.35 10.10
N ASP A 166 -4.09 14.10 10.25
CA ASP A 166 -5.45 13.79 10.70
C ASP A 166 -5.76 14.46 12.05
N THR A 167 -4.89 14.25 13.04
CA THR A 167 -5.07 14.78 14.39
C THR A 167 -5.05 16.31 14.41
N LYS A 168 -4.10 16.95 13.72
CA LYS A 168 -3.97 18.41 13.71
C LYS A 168 -5.15 19.10 13.03
N TRP A 169 -5.71 18.51 11.97
CA TRP A 169 -6.88 19.07 11.30
C TRP A 169 -8.17 18.80 12.06
N GLY A 170 -8.29 17.65 12.73
CA GLY A 170 -9.41 17.37 13.64
C GLY A 170 -9.48 18.38 14.79
N ALA A 171 -8.34 18.76 15.37
CA ALA A 171 -8.27 19.77 16.43
C ALA A 171 -8.68 21.19 15.99
N LYS A 172 -8.62 21.50 14.69
CA LYS A 172 -9.01 22.81 14.15
C LYS A 172 -10.51 22.93 13.87
N GLY A 173 -11.19 21.82 13.58
CA GLY A 173 -12.62 21.80 13.27
C GLY A 173 -13.56 21.89 14.49
N HIS A 174 -13.00 21.94 15.71
CA HIS A 174 -13.73 22.09 16.98
C HIS A 174 -13.60 23.51 17.59
N LYS A 175 -13.17 24.50 16.80
CA LYS A 175 -13.23 25.92 17.14
C LYS A 175 -14.26 26.61 16.25
#